data_AF-A0A2S8YID2-F1
#
_entry.id   AF-A0A2S8YID2-F1
#
_cell.length_a   1.000
_cell.length_b   1.000
_cell.length_c   1.000
_cell.angle_alpha   90.00
_cell.angle_beta   90.00
_cell.angle_gamma   90.00
#
_symmetry.space_group_name_H-M   'P 1'
#
loop_
_entity.id
_entity.type
_entity.pdbx_description
1 polymer ?
#
loop_
_entity_poly.entity_id
_entity_poly.type
_entity_poly.pdbx_seq_one_letter_code
_entity_poly.pdbx_strand_id
1 'polypeptide(L)'
;MSADTLTITLDPQLLELFRRYQVHTQVTPAYYIDELLARTRPTLQAVVEALDEAAGDPEALAQLFGRRMANLMQPSSDQASA
;
A
#
# COMPACT_ATOMS: atom_id res chain seq x y z
N MET A 1 -6.33 -20.68 -6.44
CA MET A 1 -4.97 -20.11 -6.52
C MET A 1 -4.26 -20.53 -5.25
N SER A 2 -3.06 -21.09 -5.34
CA SER A 2 -2.25 -21.39 -4.16
C SER A 2 -1.83 -20.08 -3.51
N ALA A 3 -1.93 -19.98 -2.19
CA ALA A 3 -1.44 -18.81 -1.47
C ALA A 3 0.09 -18.92 -1.34
N ASP A 4 0.82 -18.02 -1.99
CA ASP A 4 2.25 -17.87 -1.76
C ASP A 4 2.49 -17.18 -0.41
N THR A 5 3.51 -17.62 0.33
CA THR A 5 3.87 -17.04 1.63
C THR A 5 5.07 -16.11 1.46
N LEU A 6 4.92 -14.85 1.89
CA LEU A 6 6.02 -13.89 2.02
C LEU A 6 6.55 -13.92 3.46
N THR A 7 7.85 -14.19 3.64
CA THR A 7 8.54 -14.10 4.93
C THR A 7 9.39 -12.83 4.96
N ILE A 8 9.20 -11.99 5.98
CA ILE A 8 9.92 -10.73 6.16
C ILE A 8 10.81 -10.84 7.40
N THR A 9 12.12 -10.62 7.23
CA THR A 9 13.05 -10.46 8.35
C THR A 9 13.05 -9.01 8.79
N LEU A 10 12.68 -8.76 10.05
CA LEU A 10 12.66 -7.41 10.63
C LEU A 10 14.03 -7.07 11.20
N ASP A 11 14.51 -5.85 10.96
CA ASP A 11 15.67 -5.35 11.67
C ASP A 11 15.33 -5.11 13.16
N PRO A 12 16.34 -5.10 14.05
CA PRO A 12 16.11 -4.98 15.49
C PRO A 12 15.37 -3.71 15.92
N GLN A 13 15.55 -2.59 15.20
CA GLN A 13 14.94 -1.31 15.57
C GLN A 13 13.45 -1.32 15.24
N LEU A 14 13.08 -1.84 14.07
CA LEU A 14 11.69 -2.00 13.66
C LEU A 14 10.95 -3.01 14.55
N LEU A 15 11.60 -4.13 14.92
CA LEU A 15 11.03 -5.09 15.86
C LEU A 15 10.71 -4.45 17.22
N GLU A 16 11.61 -3.64 17.74
CA GLU A 16 11.41 -2.96 19.03
C GLU A 16 10.30 -1.89 18.95
N LEU A 17 10.17 -1.21 17.82
CA LEU A 17 9.05 -0.30 17.58
C LEU A 17 7.71 -1.06 17.60
N PHE A 18 7.65 -2.19 16.90
CA PHE A 18 6.46 -3.04 16.84
C PHE A 18 6.04 -3.57 18.21
N ARG A 19 7.00 -4.01 19.04
CA ARG A 19 6.72 -4.46 20.42
C ARG A 19 6.08 -3.36 21.25
N ARG A 20 6.65 -2.15 21.22
CA ARG A 20 6.10 -0.99 21.95
C ARG A 20 4.72 -0.60 21.42
N TYR A 21 4.55 -0.58 20.09
CA TYR A 21 3.26 -0.30 19.48
C TYR A 21 2.18 -1.30 19.92
N GLN A 22 2.50 -2.59 19.94
CA GLN A 22 1.59 -3.63 20.43
C GLN A 22 1.23 -3.45 21.89
N VAL A 23 2.17 -3.07 22.78
CA VAL A 23 1.87 -2.78 24.19
C VAL A 23 0.82 -1.67 24.30
N HIS A 24 0.96 -0.61 23.51
CA HIS A 24 0.04 0.54 23.56
C HIS A 24 -1.31 0.30 22.90
N THR A 25 -1.37 -0.48 21.83
CA THR A 25 -2.55 -0.58 20.95
C THR A 25 -3.21 -1.96 20.94
N GLN A 26 -2.54 -2.97 21.49
CA GLN A 26 -2.89 -4.40 21.37
C GLN A 26 -2.89 -4.92 19.92
N VAL A 27 -2.41 -4.12 18.96
CA VAL A 27 -2.26 -4.53 17.56
C VAL A 27 -0.96 -5.29 17.37
N THR A 28 -1.05 -6.50 16.83
CA THR A 28 0.12 -7.32 16.52
C THR A 28 0.86 -6.80 15.28
N PRO A 29 2.16 -7.08 15.14
CA PRO A 29 2.92 -6.67 13.95
C PRO A 29 2.35 -7.26 12.66
N ALA A 30 1.88 -8.52 12.71
CA ALA A 30 1.23 -9.18 11.58
C ALA A 30 -0.03 -8.43 11.13
N TYR A 31 -0.93 -8.12 12.08
CA TYR A 31 -2.14 -7.36 11.77
C TYR A 31 -1.83 -5.97 11.20
N TYR A 32 -0.84 -5.27 11.76
CA TYR A 32 -0.41 -3.97 11.24
C TYR A 32 0.06 -4.07 9.78
N ILE A 33 0.87 -5.08 9.46
CA ILE A 33 1.39 -5.28 8.09
C ILE A 33 0.25 -5.67 7.15
N ASP A 34 -0.66 -6.56 7.57
CA ASP A 34 -1.82 -6.94 6.75
C ASP A 34 -2.69 -5.72 6.43
N GLU A 35 -2.99 -4.88 7.42
CA GLU A 35 -3.72 -3.63 7.21
C GLU A 35 -2.97 -2.65 6.30
N LEU A 36 -1.64 -2.53 6.47
CA LEU A 36 -0.82 -1.68 5.62
C LEU A 36 -0.85 -2.16 4.16
N LEU A 37 -0.72 -3.46 3.93
CA LEU A 37 -0.80 -4.07 2.60
C LEU A 37 -2.19 -3.87 1.98
N ALA A 38 -3.26 -4.07 2.76
CA ALA A 38 -4.62 -3.83 2.29
C ALA A 38 -4.84 -2.37 1.87
N ARG A 39 -4.36 -1.40 2.67
CA ARG A 39 -4.47 0.04 2.40
C ARG A 39 -3.63 0.51 1.22
N THR A 40 -2.47 -0.11 1.02
CA THR A 40 -1.52 0.29 -0.04
C THR A 40 -1.72 -0.48 -1.35
N ARG A 41 -2.52 -1.56 -1.34
CA ARG A 41 -2.84 -2.34 -2.54
C ARG A 41 -3.36 -1.50 -3.72
N PRO A 42 -4.28 -0.53 -3.57
CA PRO A 42 -4.74 0.28 -4.70
C PRO A 42 -3.60 1.10 -5.33
N THR A 43 -2.69 1.62 -4.51
CA THR A 43 -1.51 2.33 -4.98
C THR A 43 -0.56 1.41 -5.73
N LEU A 44 -0.28 0.21 -5.19
CA LEU A 44 0.55 -0.78 -5.86
C LEU A 44 -0.04 -1.18 -7.22
N GLN A 45 -1.36 -1.41 -7.28
CA GLN A 45 -2.08 -1.72 -8.51
C GLN A 45 -1.92 -0.59 -9.55
N ALA A 46 -2.13 0.68 -9.13
CA ALA A 46 -1.98 1.82 -10.02
C ALA A 46 -0.55 1.99 -10.57
N VAL A 47 0.47 1.68 -9.77
CA VAL A 47 1.87 1.68 -10.19
C VAL A 47 2.12 0.60 -11.23
N VAL A 48 1.70 -0.64 -10.95
CA VAL A 48 1.89 -1.77 -11.87
C VAL A 48 1.20 -1.50 -13.21
N GLU A 49 -0.05 -1.04 -13.19
CA GLU A 49 -0.77 -0.70 -14.42
C GLU A 49 -0.10 0.43 -15.21
N ALA A 50 0.43 1.46 -14.53
CA ALA A 50 1.17 2.53 -15.20
C ALA A 50 2.48 2.03 -15.82
N LEU A 51 3.17 1.08 -15.17
CA LEU A 51 4.38 0.45 -15.70
C LEU A 51 4.06 -0.42 -16.93
N ASP A 52 3.00 -1.22 -16.87
CA ASP A 52 2.54 -2.06 -17.96
C ASP A 52 2.15 -1.20 -19.18
N GLU A 53 1.42 -0.11 -18.97
CA GLU A 53 0.98 0.82 -20.01
C GLU A 53 2.13 1.65 -20.61
N ALA A 54 3.11 2.03 -19.79
CA ALA A 54 4.24 2.83 -20.25
C ALA A 54 5.21 2.04 -21.15
N ALA A 55 5.18 0.70 -21.12
CA ALA A 55 6.01 -0.17 -21.96
C ALA A 55 7.51 0.18 -21.96
N GLY A 56 8.03 0.71 -20.85
CA GLY A 56 9.42 1.13 -20.69
C GLY A 56 9.73 2.60 -21.00
N ASP A 57 8.75 3.42 -21.37
CA ASP A 57 8.90 4.86 -21.54
C ASP A 57 8.79 5.61 -20.19
N PRO A 58 9.89 6.22 -19.69
CA PRO A 58 9.90 6.92 -18.41
C PRO A 58 8.98 8.17 -18.37
N GLU A 59 8.78 8.84 -19.50
CA GLU A 59 7.96 10.06 -19.56
C GLU A 59 6.47 9.71 -19.53
N ALA A 60 6.08 8.67 -20.27
CA ALA A 60 4.73 8.11 -20.22
C ALA A 60 4.39 7.59 -18.81
N LEU A 61 5.34 6.90 -18.16
CA LEU A 61 5.16 6.40 -16.79
C LEU A 61 4.85 7.53 -15.79
N ALA A 62 5.61 8.64 -15.86
CA ALA A 62 5.42 9.77 -14.95
C ALA A 62 4.03 10.40 -15.11
N GLN A 63 3.54 10.55 -16.35
CA GLN A 63 2.21 11.11 -16.64
C GLN A 63 1.08 10.19 -16.17
N LEU A 64 1.18 8.89 -16.46
CA LEU A 64 0.19 7.88 -16.07
C LEU A 64 0.10 7.73 -14.56
N PHE A 65 1.25 7.66 -13.89
CA PHE A 65 1.32 7.59 -12.43
C PHE A 65 0.72 8.83 -11.77
N GLY A 66 1.10 10.03 -12.23
CA GLY A 66 0.57 11.28 -11.71
C GLY A 66 -0.96 11.37 -11.82
N ARG A 67 -1.52 10.97 -12.97
CA ARG A 67 -2.97 10.95 -13.19
C ARG A 67 -3.70 9.95 -12.28
N ARG A 68 -3.15 8.75 -12.10
CA ARG A 68 -3.76 7.71 -11.25
C ARG A 68 -3.69 8.07 -9.76
N MET A 69 -2.58 8.64 -9.31
CA MET A 69 -2.45 9.15 -7.94
C MET A 69 -3.41 10.31 -7.67
N ALA A 70 -3.58 11.24 -8.61
CA ALA A 70 -4.56 12.32 -8.48
C ALA A 70 -5.98 11.76 -8.31
N ASN A 71 -6.34 10.70 -9.03
CA ASN A 71 -7.65 10.03 -8.89
C ASN A 71 -7.81 9.29 -7.55
N LEU A 72 -6.74 8.72 -7.00
CA LEU A 72 -6.75 8.06 -5.69
C LEU A 72 -6.86 9.04 -4.52
N MET A 73 -6.37 10.28 -4.69
CA MET A 73 -6.44 11.34 -3.68
C MET A 73 -7.71 12.18 -3.75
N GLN A 74 -8.58 11.95 -4.75
CA GLN A 74 -9.90 12.55 -4.74
C GLN A 74 -10.70 11.93 -3.59
N PRO A 75 -11.16 12.73 -2.59
CA PRO A 75 -12.01 12.22 -1.55
C PRO A 75 -13.25 11.63 -2.20
N SER A 76 -13.55 10.36 -1.92
CA SER A 76 -14.79 9.74 -2.36
C SER A 76 -15.95 10.59 -1.86
N SER A 77 -16.60 11.35 -2.74
CA SER A 77 -17.78 12.16 -2.43
C SER A 77 -19.05 11.34 -2.17
N ASP A 78 -18.90 10.05 -1.85
CA ASP A 78 -19.99 9.07 -1.64
C ASP A 78 -20.16 8.62 -0.18
N GLN A 79 -19.89 9.51 0.78
CA GLN A 79 -20.47 9.44 2.14
C GLN A 79 -20.88 10.83 2.61
N ALA A 80 -21.69 11.51 1.79
CA ALA A 80 -22.44 12.69 2.22
C ALA A 80 -23.82 12.69 1.52
N SER A 81 -24.62 11.64 1.72
CA SER A 81 -26.06 11.65 1.45
C SER A 81 -26.76 10.47 2.14
N ALA A 82 -27.58 10.85 3.14
CA ALA A 82 -28.69 10.12 3.78
C ALA A 82 -28.37 8.96 4.74
#